data_AF-A0A7V9VWP9-F1
#
_entry.id   AF-A0A7V9VWP9-F1
#
_cell.length_a   1.000
_cell.length_b   1.000
_cell.length_c   1.000
_cell.angle_alpha   90.00
_cell.angle_beta   90.00
_cell.angle_gamma   90.00
#
_symmetry.space_group_name_H-M   'P 1'
#
loop_
_entity.id
_entity.type
_entity.pdbx_description
1 polymer ?
#
loop_
_entity_poly.entity_id
_entity_poly.type
_entity_poly.pdbx_seq_one_letter_code
_entity_poly.pdbx_strand_id
1 'polypeptide(L)'
;MSRQDEGLVEASDGQGETELTLSELLIDTVDILGRSVLLTRRQWEVHVLSNKAWMDEFLHLVELAIESPTLINHDREFPDRECFYLVGHKHFEGDVMKVVIRYNDDEHGFVITAYLQRNKNADEVRKWPT
;
A
#
# COMPACT_ATOMS: atom_id res chain seq x y z
N MET A 1 15.48 60.94 4.42
CA MET A 1 16.12 59.62 4.61
C MET A 1 15.24 58.81 5.54
N SER A 2 14.37 57.96 4.99
CA SER A 2 13.62 56.94 5.75
C SER A 2 13.59 55.69 4.88
N ARG A 3 14.32 54.66 5.32
CA ARG A 3 14.25 53.31 4.73
C ARG A 3 13.09 52.60 5.43
N GLN A 4 12.12 52.16 4.65
CA GLN A 4 11.06 51.29 5.13
C GLN A 4 11.61 49.86 5.18
N ASP A 5 11.42 49.23 6.33
CA ASP A 5 11.71 47.84 6.64
C ASP A 5 10.80 46.94 5.79
N GLU A 6 11.39 46.09 4.95
CA GLU A 6 10.69 45.03 4.25
C GLU A 6 10.65 43.81 5.18
N GLY A 7 9.49 43.58 5.80
CA GLY A 7 9.22 42.40 6.59
C GLY A 7 9.21 41.14 5.72
N LEU A 8 10.15 40.25 6.01
CA LEU A 8 10.22 38.90 5.48
C LEU A 8 9.09 38.07 6.10
N VAL A 9 8.12 37.65 5.28
CA VAL A 9 7.03 36.76 5.70
C VAL A 9 7.52 35.34 5.58
N GLU A 10 7.79 34.69 6.72
CA GLU A 10 8.06 33.25 6.77
C GLU A 10 6.78 32.48 6.44
N ALA A 11 6.80 31.74 5.32
CA ALA A 11 5.78 30.77 4.99
C ALA A 11 5.94 29.55 5.92
N SER A 12 5.04 29.39 6.89
CA SER A 12 4.93 28.14 7.64
C SER A 12 4.19 27.13 6.78
N ASP A 13 4.94 26.22 6.14
CA ASP A 13 4.39 25.00 5.56
C ASP A 13 3.89 24.09 6.71
N GLY A 14 2.64 24.30 7.10
CA GLY A 14 1.92 23.43 8.01
C GLY A 14 1.72 22.07 7.36
N GLN A 15 2.67 21.16 7.59
CA GLN A 15 2.47 19.73 7.38
C GLN A 15 1.37 19.27 8.32
N GLY A 16 0.17 19.08 7.76
CA GLY A 16 -0.93 18.42 8.44
C GLY A 16 -0.58 16.95 8.62
N GLU A 17 0.10 16.62 9.72
CA GLU A 17 0.11 15.27 10.28
C GLU A 17 -1.35 14.87 10.47
N THR A 18 -1.87 14.11 9.51
CA THR A 18 -3.26 13.68 9.53
C THR A 18 -3.30 12.54 10.53
N GLU A 19 -3.64 12.86 11.78
CA GLU A 19 -3.93 11.89 12.82
C GLU A 19 -5.05 10.98 12.27
N LEU A 20 -4.65 9.83 11.73
CA LEU A 20 -5.59 8.85 11.19
C LEU A 20 -6.46 8.39 12.34
N THR A 21 -7.74 8.73 12.28
CA THR A 21 -8.67 8.24 13.28
C THR A 21 -8.79 6.73 13.14
N LEU A 22 -8.75 6.00 14.27
CA LEU A 22 -8.88 4.53 14.28
C LEU A 22 -10.14 4.04 13.54
N SER A 23 -11.18 4.86 13.45
CA SER A 23 -12.41 4.60 12.68
C SER A 23 -12.21 4.45 11.17
N GLU A 24 -11.09 4.94 10.64
CA GLU A 24 -10.77 4.87 9.21
C GLU A 24 -9.82 3.71 8.87
N LEU A 25 -9.33 2.97 9.86
CA LEU A 25 -8.38 1.88 9.63
C LEU A 25 -9.12 0.59 9.31
N LEU A 26 -8.76 -0.06 8.20
CA LEU A 26 -9.33 -1.35 7.80
C LEU A 26 -8.36 -2.50 8.06
N ILE A 27 -7.07 -2.27 7.86
CA ILE A 27 -5.99 -3.22 8.18
C ILE A 27 -4.92 -2.49 8.98
N ASP A 28 -4.52 -3.11 10.08
CA ASP A 28 -3.35 -2.77 10.90
C ASP A 28 -2.63 -4.08 11.22
N THR A 29 -1.65 -4.43 10.40
CA THR A 29 -0.95 -5.71 10.52
C THR A 29 0.55 -5.55 10.33
N VAL A 30 1.29 -6.65 10.43
CA VAL A 30 2.72 -6.73 10.16
C VAL A 30 2.98 -7.67 8.99
N ASP A 31 3.93 -7.30 8.14
CA ASP A 31 4.36 -8.18 7.07
C ASP A 31 5.26 -9.33 7.57
N ILE A 32 5.62 -10.24 6.66
CA ILE A 32 6.50 -11.39 6.98
C ILE A 32 7.91 -10.99 7.49
N LEU A 33 8.32 -9.73 7.32
CA LEU A 33 9.59 -9.20 7.83
C LEU A 33 9.43 -8.44 9.15
N GLY A 34 8.21 -8.34 9.69
CA GLY A 34 7.91 -7.63 10.93
C GLY A 34 7.67 -6.13 10.76
N ARG A 35 7.50 -5.63 9.53
CA ARG A 35 7.25 -4.22 9.23
C ARG A 35 5.76 -3.91 9.35
N SER A 36 5.40 -2.76 9.90
CA SER A 36 4.00 -2.35 10.05
C SER A 36 3.39 -2.02 8.70
N VAL A 37 2.16 -2.45 8.46
CA VAL A 37 1.41 -2.18 7.22
C VAL A 37 -0.01 -1.73 7.55
N LEU A 38 -0.40 -0.58 6.98
CA LEU A 38 -1.70 0.03 7.17
C LEU A 38 -2.49 0.10 5.85
N LEU A 39 -3.80 -0.15 5.94
CA LEU A 39 -4.78 0.16 4.90
C LEU A 39 -5.92 0.97 5.49
N THR A 40 -6.13 2.17 4.97
CA THR A 40 -7.28 3.00 5.35
C THR A 40 -8.49 2.74 4.47
N ARG A 41 -9.69 3.01 5.00
CA ARG A 41 -10.97 2.97 4.30
C ARG A 41 -10.95 3.85 3.06
N ARG A 42 -10.42 5.06 3.17
CA ARG A 42 -10.31 5.98 2.02
C ARG A 42 -9.44 5.38 0.91
N GLN A 43 -8.28 4.81 1.24
CA GLN A 43 -7.43 4.16 0.23
C GLN A 43 -8.14 2.97 -0.42
N TRP A 44 -8.82 2.14 0.38
CA TRP A 44 -9.59 1.01 -0.11
C TRP A 44 -10.68 1.44 -1.10
N GLU A 45 -11.51 2.40 -0.70
CA GLU A 45 -12.61 2.90 -1.52
C GLU A 45 -12.10 3.57 -2.81
N VAL A 46 -11.06 4.40 -2.72
CA VAL A 46 -10.56 5.19 -3.85
C VAL A 46 -9.68 4.38 -4.80
N HIS A 47 -8.78 3.54 -4.29
CA HIS A 47 -7.77 2.87 -5.13
C HIS A 47 -8.10 1.42 -5.45
N VAL A 48 -9.06 0.80 -4.76
CA VAL A 48 -9.47 -0.58 -5.01
C VAL A 48 -10.92 -0.63 -5.49
N LEU A 49 -11.87 -0.18 -4.66
CA LEU A 49 -13.29 -0.36 -4.96
C LEU A 49 -13.80 0.52 -6.11
N SER A 50 -13.23 1.71 -6.32
CA SER A 50 -13.65 2.63 -7.39
C SER A 50 -13.68 1.99 -8.78
N ASN A 51 -12.74 1.07 -9.05
CA ASN A 51 -12.65 0.34 -10.31
C ASN A 51 -13.12 -1.11 -10.19
N LYS A 52 -13.18 -1.66 -8.97
CA LYS A 52 -13.45 -3.08 -8.70
C LYS A 52 -14.27 -3.23 -7.43
N ALA A 53 -15.53 -2.79 -7.44
CA ALA A 53 -16.39 -2.85 -6.26
C ALA A 53 -16.53 -4.26 -5.66
N TRP A 54 -16.44 -5.30 -6.48
CA TRP A 54 -16.45 -6.70 -6.05
C TRP A 54 -15.22 -7.09 -5.20
N MET A 55 -14.15 -6.30 -5.17
CA MET A 55 -12.99 -6.57 -4.32
C MET A 55 -13.29 -6.52 -2.82
N ASP A 56 -14.41 -5.90 -2.41
CA ASP A 56 -14.77 -5.71 -1.01
C ASP A 56 -14.86 -7.02 -0.22
N GLU A 57 -15.30 -8.11 -0.88
CA GLU A 57 -15.38 -9.44 -0.26
C GLU A 57 -14.00 -10.08 0.03
N PHE A 58 -12.94 -9.52 -0.54
CA PHE A 58 -11.59 -10.05 -0.45
C PHE A 58 -10.66 -9.29 0.50
N LEU A 59 -11.18 -8.34 1.31
CA LEU A 59 -10.37 -7.56 2.25
C LEU A 59 -9.52 -8.45 3.17
N HIS A 60 -10.09 -9.52 3.70
CA HIS A 60 -9.37 -10.50 4.53
C HIS A 60 -8.23 -11.23 3.80
N LEU A 61 -8.33 -11.39 2.47
CA LEU A 61 -7.26 -12.00 1.67
C LEU A 61 -6.15 -11.00 1.33
N VAL A 62 -6.45 -9.69 1.36
CA VAL A 62 -5.44 -8.65 1.28
C VAL A 62 -4.56 -8.68 2.53
N GLU A 63 -5.18 -8.75 3.71
CA GLU A 63 -4.47 -8.92 4.99
C GLU A 63 -3.61 -10.20 4.99
N LEU A 64 -4.19 -11.34 4.61
CA LEU A 64 -3.44 -12.60 4.50
C LEU A 64 -2.26 -12.52 3.52
N ALA A 65 -2.42 -11.81 2.39
CA ALA A 65 -1.34 -11.62 1.43
C ALA A 65 -0.19 -10.76 1.99
N ILE A 66 -0.46 -9.87 2.96
CA ILE A 66 0.55 -9.06 3.65
C ILE A 66 1.30 -9.92 4.68
N GLU A 67 0.55 -10.64 5.52
CA GLU A 67 1.10 -11.43 6.63
C GLU A 67 1.86 -12.68 6.16
N SER A 68 1.33 -13.37 5.14
CA SER A 68 1.85 -14.65 4.66
C SER A 68 1.84 -14.73 3.13
N PRO A 69 2.61 -13.86 2.44
CA PRO A 69 2.69 -13.87 0.99
C PRO A 69 3.31 -15.17 0.48
N THR A 70 2.83 -15.64 -0.67
CA THR A 70 3.51 -16.67 -1.45
C THR A 70 4.80 -16.16 -2.09
N LEU A 71 4.83 -14.88 -2.48
CA LEU A 71 6.05 -14.21 -2.96
C LEU A 71 5.99 -12.69 -2.76
N ILE A 72 7.16 -12.07 -2.75
CA ILE A 72 7.35 -10.62 -2.70
C ILE A 72 8.28 -10.20 -3.83
N ASN A 73 7.86 -9.22 -4.62
CA ASN A 73 8.64 -8.58 -5.69
C ASN A 73 8.74 -7.08 -5.46
N HIS A 74 9.65 -6.41 -6.16
CA HIS A 74 9.59 -4.95 -6.31
C HIS A 74 8.75 -4.58 -7.53
N ASP A 75 8.03 -3.47 -7.43
CA ASP A 75 7.43 -2.87 -8.61
C ASP A 75 8.54 -2.39 -9.56
N ARG A 76 8.38 -2.66 -10.85
CA ARG A 76 9.40 -2.38 -11.87
C ARG A 76 9.56 -0.89 -12.13
N GLU A 77 8.46 -0.13 -12.07
CA GLU A 77 8.43 1.30 -12.38
C GLU A 77 8.67 2.13 -11.11
N PHE A 78 8.28 1.60 -9.95
CA PHE A 78 8.34 2.30 -8.67
C PHE A 78 9.12 1.47 -7.64
N PRO A 79 10.46 1.58 -7.57
CA PRO A 79 11.29 0.70 -6.74
C PRO A 79 11.04 0.84 -5.23
N ASP A 80 10.40 1.94 -4.80
CA ASP A 80 9.91 2.19 -3.44
C ASP A 80 8.66 1.36 -3.08
N ARG A 81 8.13 0.59 -4.05
CA ARG A 81 6.95 -0.25 -3.86
C ARG A 81 7.30 -1.72 -3.91
N GLU A 82 6.68 -2.45 -3.01
CA GLU A 82 6.75 -3.90 -2.93
C GLU A 82 5.39 -4.50 -3.30
N CYS A 83 5.44 -5.60 -4.04
CA CYS A 83 4.28 -6.34 -4.53
C CYS A 83 4.22 -7.69 -3.82
N PHE A 84 3.22 -7.85 -2.96
CA PHE A 84 2.93 -9.05 -2.19
C PHE A 84 1.90 -9.87 -2.95
N TYR A 85 2.14 -11.18 -3.08
CA TYR A 85 1.22 -12.05 -3.80
C TYR A 85 0.75 -13.22 -2.97
N LEU A 86 -0.55 -13.50 -3.07
CA LEU A 86 -1.16 -14.75 -2.60
C LEU A 86 -1.63 -15.56 -3.82
N VAL A 87 -1.12 -16.78 -3.97
CA VAL A 87 -1.30 -17.62 -5.16
C VAL A 87 -1.99 -18.92 -4.77
N GLY A 88 -2.91 -19.40 -5.61
CA GLY A 88 -3.53 -20.72 -5.41
C GLY A 88 -4.50 -20.76 -4.22
N HIS A 89 -5.08 -19.63 -3.84
CA HIS A 89 -6.08 -19.59 -2.79
C HIS A 89 -7.44 -20.09 -3.32
N LYS A 90 -8.15 -20.88 -2.53
CA LYS A 90 -9.46 -21.49 -2.88
C LYS A 90 -10.55 -20.48 -3.25
N HIS A 91 -10.41 -19.22 -2.85
CA HIS A 91 -11.41 -18.16 -3.13
C HIS A 91 -11.25 -17.55 -4.53
N PHE A 92 -10.14 -17.80 -5.22
CA PHE A 92 -9.84 -17.22 -6.53
C PHE A 92 -9.04 -18.21 -7.39
N GLU A 93 -9.58 -19.42 -7.59
CA GLU A 93 -8.89 -20.48 -8.32
C GLU A 93 -8.44 -20.03 -9.72
N GLY A 94 -7.13 -20.11 -9.98
CA GLY A 94 -6.51 -19.69 -11.24
C GLY A 94 -6.11 -18.21 -11.30
N ASP A 95 -6.59 -17.38 -10.37
CA ASP A 95 -6.15 -15.99 -10.21
C ASP A 95 -5.06 -15.89 -9.12
N VAL A 96 -4.49 -14.69 -9.04
CA VAL A 96 -3.51 -14.29 -8.04
C VAL A 96 -3.96 -12.98 -7.40
N MET A 97 -3.98 -12.92 -6.08
CA MET A 97 -4.13 -11.65 -5.36
C MET A 97 -2.78 -10.94 -5.38
N LYS A 98 -2.75 -9.70 -5.87
CA LYS A 98 -1.61 -8.78 -5.79
C LYS A 98 -1.96 -7.65 -4.84
N VAL A 99 -1.09 -7.38 -3.88
CA VAL A 99 -1.17 -6.23 -2.96
C VAL A 99 0.10 -5.40 -3.14
N VAL A 100 -0.06 -4.10 -3.40
CA VAL A 100 1.07 -3.18 -3.60
C VAL A 100 1.19 -2.30 -2.35
N ILE A 101 2.36 -2.35 -1.73
CA ILE A 101 2.69 -1.61 -0.51
C ILE A 101 3.83 -0.66 -0.82
N ARG A 102 3.75 0.57 -0.31
CA ARG A 102 4.87 1.51 -0.31
C ARG A 102 5.30 1.72 1.13
N TYR A 103 6.57 1.48 1.41
CA TYR A 103 7.17 1.72 2.71
C TYR A 103 7.79 3.12 2.75
N ASN A 104 7.71 3.77 3.91
CA ASN A 104 8.50 4.96 4.21
C ASN A 104 9.85 4.56 4.84
N ASP A 105 10.67 5.56 5.18
CA ASP A 105 12.01 5.35 5.76
C ASP A 105 11.99 4.69 7.14
N ASP A 106 10.85 4.77 7.86
CA ASP A 106 10.64 4.19 9.19
C ASP A 106 10.02 2.78 9.15
N GLU A 107 10.10 2.11 8.00
CA GLU A 107 9.54 0.77 7.78
C GLU A 107 8.00 0.67 7.97
N HIS A 108 7.29 1.80 7.91
CA HIS A 108 5.82 1.81 7.87
C HIS A 108 5.33 1.75 6.43
N GLY A 109 4.59 0.68 6.13
CA GLY A 109 3.98 0.38 4.85
C GLY A 109 2.56 0.91 4.74
N PHE A 110 2.20 1.45 3.58
CA PHE A 110 0.84 1.80 3.23
C PHE A 110 0.40 1.02 1.99
N VAL A 111 -0.74 0.36 2.08
CA VAL A 111 -1.35 -0.30 0.92
C VAL A 111 -1.80 0.76 -0.09
N ILE A 112 -1.23 0.69 -1.29
CA ILE A 112 -1.51 1.60 -2.40
C ILE A 112 -2.69 1.09 -3.22
N THR A 113 -2.71 -0.21 -3.51
CA THR A 113 -3.79 -0.88 -4.23
C THR A 113 -3.72 -2.39 -4.00
N ALA A 114 -4.83 -3.08 -4.25
CA ALA A 114 -4.90 -4.53 -4.28
C ALA A 114 -5.90 -4.98 -5.37
N TYR A 115 -5.64 -6.10 -6.02
CA TYR A 115 -6.54 -6.67 -7.02
C TYR A 115 -6.22 -8.12 -7.34
N LEU A 116 -7.24 -8.87 -7.81
CA LEU A 116 -7.03 -10.17 -8.46
C LEU A 116 -6.57 -9.99 -9.91
N GLN A 117 -5.68 -10.87 -10.36
CA GLN A 117 -5.24 -10.97 -11.75
C GLN A 117 -5.08 -12.43 -12.19
N ARG A 118 -5.43 -12.73 -13.45
CA ARG A 118 -5.39 -14.09 -14.01
C ARG A 118 -4.01 -14.72 -14.12
N ASN A 119 -2.95 -13.92 -14.17
CA ASN A 119 -1.57 -14.38 -14.27
C ASN A 119 -0.65 -13.39 -13.55
N LYS A 120 0.51 -13.87 -13.09
CA LYS A 120 1.59 -12.97 -12.67
C LYS A 120 2.14 -12.25 -13.91
N ASN A 121 2.38 -10.95 -13.79
CA ASN A 121 3.08 -10.22 -14.84
C ASN A 121 4.47 -10.84 -15.04
N ALA A 122 4.77 -11.28 -16.26
CA ALA A 122 6.05 -11.87 -16.61
C ALA A 122 7.23 -10.88 -16.49
N ASP A 123 6.92 -9.58 -16.41
CA ASP A 123 7.86 -8.46 -16.45
C ASP A 123 8.36 -7.97 -15.08
N GLU A 124 8.00 -8.63 -13.97
CA GLU A 124 8.40 -8.20 -12.63
C GLU A 124 9.69 -8.85 -12.13
N VAL A 125 10.53 -8.05 -11.46
CA VAL A 125 11.82 -8.49 -10.94
C VAL A 125 11.63 -9.12 -9.55
N ARG A 126 12.10 -10.37 -9.42
CA ARG A 126 12.00 -11.14 -8.17
C ARG A 126 12.93 -10.56 -7.11
N LYS A 127 12.41 -10.22 -5.93
CA LYS A 127 13.23 -9.70 -4.80
C LYS A 127 14.09 -10.79 -4.17
N TRP A 128 13.66 -12.05 -4.23
CA TRP A 128 14.33 -13.18 -3.59
C TRP A 128 14.53 -14.38 -4.53
N PRO A 129 15.74 -14.95 -4.63
CA PRO A 129 15.93 -16.28 -5.18
C PRO A 129 15.44 -17.33 -4.17
N THR A 130 14.65 -18.30 -4.66
CA THR A 130 14.25 -19.51 -3.92
C THR A 130 15.45 -20.34 -3.50
#